data_AF-A0A1V2RDI2-F1
#
_entry.id   AF-A0A1V2RDI2-F1
#
_cell.length_a   1.000
_cell.length_b   1.000
_cell.length_c   1.000
_cell.angle_alpha   90.00
_cell.angle_beta   90.00
_cell.angle_gamma   90.00
#
_symmetry.space_group_name_H-M   'P 1'
#
loop_
_entity.id
_entity.type
_entity.pdbx_description
1 polymer ?
#
loop_
_entity_poly.entity_id
_entity_poly.type
_entity_poly.pdbx_seq_one_letter_code
_entity_poly.pdbx_strand_id
1 'polypeptide(L)'
;MTTPAPGRGGYRQPERGAPVSGPGPLSQRTDGPQGGQPVRVPTGGSYGSGVESQAMQQAAPMSETPGGDAGPGIDLSALVGFGEPSAQPGTPVTAGAAVGAGPGPEALNLSPQPDEDMQNLIAAIPALERMANVPGASRATRNYVRYLKSRVPPGR
;
A
#
# COMPACT_ATOMS: atom_id res chain seq x y z
N MET A 1 -22.37 -40.49 42.02
CA MET A 1 -23.10 -39.23 42.23
C MET A 1 -22.06 -38.10 42.15
N THR A 2 -21.66 -37.68 40.93
CA THR A 2 -22.22 -36.56 40.13
C THR A 2 -22.15 -35.24 40.91
N THR A 3 -21.27 -34.29 40.58
CA THR A 3 -21.51 -33.27 39.54
C THR A 3 -20.20 -32.53 39.20
N PRO A 4 -19.81 -32.35 37.92
CA PRO A 4 -18.72 -31.45 37.54
C PRO A 4 -19.19 -29.98 37.44
N ALA A 5 -18.29 -29.05 37.76
CA ALA A 5 -18.52 -27.60 37.72
C ALA A 5 -18.77 -27.07 36.29
N PRO A 6 -19.69 -26.11 36.08
CA PRO A 6 -19.92 -25.55 34.75
C PRO A 6 -18.77 -24.63 34.32
N GLY A 7 -18.16 -24.96 33.17
CA GLY A 7 -17.07 -24.21 32.55
C GLY A 7 -17.44 -22.76 32.25
N ARG A 8 -16.53 -21.84 32.60
CA ARG A 8 -16.58 -20.44 32.17
C ARG A 8 -15.74 -20.30 30.91
N GLY A 9 -16.37 -20.43 29.75
CA GLY A 9 -15.72 -20.22 28.46
C GLY A 9 -16.74 -20.30 27.33
N GLY A 10 -17.29 -19.15 26.93
CA GLY A 10 -18.24 -19.03 25.83
C GLY A 10 -18.80 -17.62 25.72
N TYR A 11 -19.10 -17.19 24.50
CA TYR A 11 -19.77 -15.90 24.23
C TYR A 11 -21.06 -15.79 25.04
N ARG A 12 -21.16 -14.73 25.85
CA ARG A 12 -22.43 -14.36 26.50
C ARG A 12 -23.12 -13.33 25.61
N GLN A 13 -24.22 -13.75 24.98
CA GLN A 13 -25.07 -12.85 24.23
C GLN A 13 -25.65 -11.81 25.20
N PRO A 14 -25.48 -10.50 24.96
CA PRO A 14 -26.07 -9.47 25.81
C PRO A 14 -27.60 -9.53 25.72
N GLU A 15 -28.28 -9.41 26.87
CA GLU A 15 -29.76 -9.46 26.97
C GLU A 15 -30.47 -8.36 26.16
N ARG A 16 -29.73 -7.33 25.75
CA ARG A 16 -30.10 -6.38 24.70
C ARG A 16 -28.96 -6.30 23.70
N GLY A 17 -29.10 -6.95 22.55
CA GLY A 17 -28.24 -6.67 21.42
C GLY A 17 -28.34 -5.19 21.07
N ALA A 18 -27.21 -4.52 20.84
CA ALA A 18 -27.25 -3.17 20.28
C ALA A 18 -28.11 -3.24 19.01
N PRO A 19 -29.23 -2.50 18.91
CA PRO A 19 -30.11 -2.59 17.76
C PRO A 19 -29.32 -2.09 16.53
N VAL A 20 -28.75 -3.04 15.80
CA VAL A 20 -28.26 -2.78 14.44
C VAL A 20 -29.51 -2.60 13.60
N SER A 21 -29.67 -1.39 13.09
CA SER A 21 -30.80 -1.11 12.21
C SER A 21 -30.64 -2.00 10.97
N GLY A 22 -31.69 -2.76 10.63
CA GLY A 22 -31.73 -3.53 9.39
C GLY A 22 -31.79 -2.59 8.18
N PRO A 23 -31.36 -3.04 6.99
CA PRO A 23 -31.31 -2.17 5.81
C PRO A 23 -32.68 -1.55 5.55
N GLY A 24 -32.76 -0.22 5.68
CA GLY A 24 -34.01 0.53 5.62
C GLY A 24 -33.76 2.03 5.72
N PRO A 25 -34.69 2.87 5.27
CA PRO A 25 -34.50 4.33 5.19
C PRO A 25 -34.29 5.02 6.54
N LEU A 26 -34.58 4.35 7.66
CA LEU A 26 -34.35 4.84 9.02
C LEU A 26 -33.11 4.19 9.68
N SER A 27 -32.29 3.47 8.91
CA SER A 27 -31.08 2.84 9.44
C SER A 27 -30.04 3.88 9.82
N GLN A 28 -29.72 3.95 11.11
CA GLN A 28 -28.62 4.76 11.61
C GLN A 28 -27.35 3.91 11.68
N ARG A 29 -26.27 4.39 11.07
CA ARG A 29 -24.95 3.75 11.17
C ARG A 29 -24.36 3.99 12.55
N THR A 30 -23.80 2.94 13.16
CA THR A 30 -23.15 3.03 14.49
C THR A 30 -21.67 3.44 14.40
N ASP A 31 -21.12 3.64 13.19
CA ASP A 31 -19.69 3.87 12.96
C ASP A 31 -19.25 5.35 12.88
N GLY A 32 -20.16 6.28 13.17
CA GLY A 32 -19.86 7.71 13.27
C GLY A 32 -20.83 8.58 12.46
N PRO A 33 -20.78 9.91 12.62
CA PRO A 33 -21.64 10.82 11.88
C PRO A 33 -21.46 10.64 10.38
N GLN A 34 -22.58 10.52 9.67
CA GLN A 34 -22.62 10.43 8.22
C GLN A 34 -22.18 11.79 7.65
N GLY A 35 -20.96 11.86 7.10
CA GLY A 35 -20.48 13.08 6.43
C GLY A 35 -19.29 13.81 7.09
N GLY A 36 -18.59 13.22 8.06
CA GLY A 36 -17.37 13.84 8.59
C GLY A 36 -16.41 12.86 9.25
N GLN A 37 -15.11 13.08 9.06
CA GLN A 37 -14.09 12.36 9.83
C GLN A 37 -14.20 12.77 11.30
N PRO A 38 -14.41 11.84 12.25
CA PRO A 38 -14.41 12.21 13.66
C PRO A 38 -13.00 12.67 14.06
N VAL A 39 -12.92 13.76 14.85
CA VAL A 39 -11.66 14.21 15.46
C VAL A 39 -11.14 13.09 16.35
N ARG A 40 -9.97 12.53 16.00
CA ARG A 40 -9.34 11.43 16.74
C ARG A 40 -8.19 12.01 17.55
N VAL A 41 -8.40 12.18 18.84
CA VAL A 41 -7.33 12.57 19.76
C VAL A 41 -6.49 11.33 20.07
N PRO A 42 -5.19 11.28 19.71
CA PRO A 42 -4.34 10.14 20.03
C PRO A 42 -4.18 9.99 21.55
N THR A 43 -4.45 8.81 22.09
CA THR A 43 -4.23 8.52 23.51
C THR A 43 -2.79 8.03 23.71
N GLY A 44 -1.96 8.79 24.44
CA GLY A 44 -0.57 8.41 24.73
C GLY A 44 0.46 9.54 24.61
N GLY A 45 0.06 10.76 24.24
CA GLY A 45 0.96 11.93 24.20
C GLY A 45 1.21 12.56 25.57
N SER A 46 2.13 13.54 25.62
CA SER A 46 2.40 14.36 26.81
C SER A 46 1.16 15.15 27.24
N TYR A 47 1.06 15.51 28.52
CA TYR A 47 -0.02 16.37 29.03
C TYR A 47 -0.08 17.68 28.22
N GLY A 48 -1.22 17.93 27.55
CA GLY A 48 -1.42 19.09 26.66
C GLY A 48 -1.32 18.81 25.15
N SER A 49 -0.62 17.76 24.74
CA SER A 49 -0.46 17.41 23.31
C SER A 49 -1.79 17.07 22.60
N GLY A 50 -2.78 16.57 23.35
CA GLY A 50 -4.11 16.29 22.83
C GLY A 50 -4.86 17.56 22.41
N VAL A 51 -4.63 18.69 23.09
CA VAL A 51 -5.27 19.98 22.76
C VAL A 51 -4.70 20.54 21.46
N GLU A 52 -3.38 20.47 21.30
CA GLU A 52 -2.70 20.93 20.09
C GLU A 52 -3.09 20.07 18.88
N SER A 53 -3.12 18.75 19.05
CA SER A 53 -3.56 17.80 18.02
C SER A 53 -5.01 18.02 17.61
N GLN A 54 -5.87 18.32 18.58
CA GLN A 54 -7.27 18.64 18.34
C GLN A 54 -7.43 19.97 17.59
N ALA A 55 -6.68 21.01 17.99
CA ALA A 55 -6.70 22.30 17.31
C ALA A 55 -6.21 22.20 15.86
N MET A 56 -5.14 21.42 15.61
CA MET A 56 -4.64 21.15 14.26
C MET A 56 -5.66 20.39 13.39
N GLN A 57 -6.34 19.39 13.94
CA GLN A 57 -7.39 18.66 13.21
C GLN A 57 -8.60 19.53 12.89
N GLN A 58 -8.97 20.46 13.78
CA GLN A 58 -10.08 21.40 13.57
C GLN A 58 -9.72 22.52 12.58
N ALA A 59 -8.44 22.92 12.52
CA ALA A 59 -7.95 23.93 11.59
C ALA A 59 -7.72 23.38 10.17
N ALA A 60 -7.56 22.07 10.03
CA ALA A 60 -7.43 21.44 8.74
C ALA A 60 -8.77 21.48 7.97
N PRO A 61 -8.80 21.89 6.69
CA PRO A 61 -10.00 21.79 5.88
C PRO A 61 -10.37 20.32 5.70
N MET A 62 -11.38 19.86 6.44
CA MET A 62 -11.91 18.51 6.29
C MET A 62 -12.74 18.44 4.99
N SER A 63 -12.59 17.34 4.24
CA SER A 63 -13.43 17.14 3.05
C SER A 63 -14.89 17.04 3.47
N GLU A 64 -15.74 17.89 2.89
CA GLU A 64 -17.20 17.88 3.06
C GLU A 64 -17.86 16.69 2.35
N THR A 65 -17.08 15.89 1.61
CA THR A 65 -17.61 14.75 0.84
C THR A 65 -17.89 13.57 1.78
N PRO A 66 -19.16 13.14 1.95
CA PRO A 66 -19.48 11.97 2.74
C PRO A 66 -18.80 10.74 2.14
N GLY A 67 -18.06 9.99 2.97
CA GLY A 67 -17.20 8.89 2.53
C GLY A 67 -17.89 7.89 1.60
N GLY A 68 -17.28 7.65 0.43
CA GLY A 68 -17.76 6.69 -0.55
C GLY A 68 -17.15 6.79 -1.95
N ASP A 69 -16.59 7.93 -2.35
CA ASP A 69 -15.95 8.07 -3.65
C ASP A 69 -14.43 8.09 -3.52
N ALA A 70 -13.79 7.18 -4.24
CA ALA A 70 -12.35 7.19 -4.42
C ALA A 70 -11.96 8.45 -5.20
N GLY A 71 -11.41 9.45 -4.51
CA GLY A 71 -10.90 10.68 -5.10
C GLY A 71 -11.99 11.74 -5.36
N PRO A 72 -11.59 12.96 -5.79
CA PRO A 72 -12.54 13.89 -6.38
C PRO A 72 -13.31 13.12 -7.46
N GLY A 73 -14.64 13.18 -7.44
CA GLY A 73 -15.47 12.50 -8.43
C GLY A 73 -14.84 12.68 -9.80
N ILE A 74 -14.60 11.55 -10.51
CA ILE A 74 -13.81 11.56 -11.74
C ILE A 74 -14.40 12.64 -12.65
N ASP A 75 -13.62 13.69 -12.87
CA ASP A 75 -14.02 14.76 -13.77
C ASP A 75 -13.95 14.21 -15.20
N LEU A 76 -15.10 13.71 -15.67
CA LEU A 76 -15.23 13.14 -16.99
C LEU A 76 -15.01 14.19 -18.09
N SER A 77 -14.99 15.49 -17.77
CA SER A 77 -14.65 16.54 -18.73
C SER A 77 -13.17 16.53 -19.12
N ALA A 78 -12.31 15.89 -18.32
CA ALA A 78 -10.89 15.71 -18.62
C ALA A 78 -10.59 14.46 -19.46
N LEU A 79 -11.61 13.65 -19.80
CA LEU A 79 -11.43 12.48 -20.67
C LEU A 79 -11.34 12.91 -22.13
N VAL A 80 -10.30 12.46 -22.83
CA VAL A 80 -10.18 12.59 -24.28
C VAL A 80 -11.09 11.56 -24.94
N GLY A 81 -11.99 12.01 -25.81
CA GLY A 81 -12.90 11.14 -26.55
C GLY A 81 -12.18 10.25 -27.57
N PHE A 82 -12.85 9.16 -27.97
CA PHE A 82 -12.34 8.33 -29.06
C PHE A 82 -12.29 9.12 -30.38
N GLY A 83 -11.09 9.26 -30.95
CA GLY A 83 -10.85 10.02 -32.18
C GLY A 83 -10.51 11.50 -31.97
N GLU A 84 -10.50 11.98 -30.73
CA GLU A 84 -10.04 13.32 -30.40
C GLU A 84 -8.50 13.39 -30.33
N PRO A 85 -7.90 14.57 -30.56
CA PRO A 85 -6.47 14.77 -30.37
C PRO A 85 -6.03 14.46 -28.94
N SER A 86 -4.80 13.96 -28.79
CA SER A 86 -4.19 13.73 -27.47
C SER A 86 -4.24 14.99 -26.60
N ALA A 87 -4.57 14.82 -25.31
CA ALA A 87 -4.45 15.89 -24.31
C ALA A 87 -3.01 16.37 -24.09
N GLN A 88 -2.01 15.61 -24.55
CA GLN A 88 -0.62 16.02 -24.61
C GLN A 88 -0.12 16.07 -26.07
N PRO A 89 -0.29 17.21 -26.75
CA PRO A 89 0.24 17.41 -28.10
C PRO A 89 1.75 17.18 -28.15
N GLY A 90 2.23 16.48 -29.17
CA GLY A 90 3.67 16.24 -29.40
C GLY A 90 4.33 15.22 -28.48
N THR A 91 3.62 14.67 -27.49
CA THR A 91 4.13 13.60 -26.64
C THR A 91 3.81 12.24 -27.29
N PRO A 92 4.83 11.44 -27.64
CA PRO A 92 4.59 10.13 -28.25
C PRO A 92 3.93 9.18 -27.24
N VAL A 93 3.09 8.28 -27.75
CA VAL A 93 2.36 7.28 -26.93
C VAL A 93 3.30 6.37 -26.14
N THR A 94 4.55 6.22 -26.58
CA THR A 94 5.58 5.42 -25.91
C THR A 94 6.36 6.21 -24.85
N ALA A 95 5.99 7.45 -24.52
CA ALA A 95 6.64 8.19 -23.44
C ALA A 95 6.52 7.42 -22.11
N GLY A 96 7.64 7.26 -21.40
CA GLY A 96 7.75 6.45 -20.19
C GLY A 96 7.99 4.95 -20.43
N ALA A 97 7.90 4.47 -21.67
CA ALA A 97 8.29 3.11 -22.01
C ALA A 97 9.80 3.01 -22.26
N ALA A 98 10.40 1.86 -21.94
CA ALA A 98 11.83 1.62 -22.21
C ALA A 98 12.16 1.49 -23.71
N VAL A 99 11.14 1.41 -24.58
CA VAL A 99 11.30 1.25 -26.03
C VAL A 99 10.31 2.15 -26.74
N GLY A 100 10.78 2.86 -27.76
CA GLY A 100 9.96 3.70 -28.64
C GLY A 100 10.62 5.04 -28.95
N ALA A 101 9.88 5.92 -29.62
CA ALA A 101 10.35 7.28 -29.95
C ALA A 101 10.26 8.26 -28.77
N GLY A 102 9.58 7.85 -27.69
CA GLY A 102 9.38 8.67 -26.50
C GLY A 102 10.53 8.64 -25.51
N PRO A 103 10.61 9.64 -24.62
CA PRO A 103 11.55 9.64 -23.52
C PRO A 103 11.29 8.42 -22.63
N GLY A 104 12.30 7.56 -22.46
CA GLY A 104 12.23 6.39 -21.62
C GLY A 104 12.57 6.68 -20.15
N PRO A 105 12.79 5.65 -19.32
CA PRO A 105 13.17 5.81 -17.91
C PRO A 105 14.45 6.62 -17.68
N GLU A 106 15.26 6.82 -18.71
CA GLU A 106 16.47 7.63 -18.75
C GLU A 106 16.15 9.12 -18.56
N ALA A 107 14.96 9.57 -18.98
CA ALA A 107 14.51 10.94 -18.78
C ALA A 107 14.22 11.28 -17.31
N LEU A 108 14.08 10.26 -16.44
CA LEU A 108 13.86 10.45 -15.00
C LEU A 108 15.15 10.86 -14.26
N ASN A 109 16.32 10.85 -14.92
CA ASN A 109 17.63 11.14 -14.32
C ASN A 109 17.86 10.39 -13.00
N LEU A 110 17.31 9.18 -12.88
CA LEU A 110 17.53 8.33 -11.72
C LEU A 110 18.95 7.79 -11.78
N SER A 111 19.62 7.74 -10.62
CA SER A 111 20.89 7.03 -10.52
C SER A 111 20.68 5.57 -10.97
N PRO A 112 21.64 4.97 -11.70
CA PRO A 112 21.60 3.56 -12.08
C PRO A 112 21.87 2.67 -10.86
N GLN A 113 21.01 2.76 -9.85
CA GLN A 113 21.00 1.91 -8.68
C GLN A 113 20.93 0.41 -8.99
N PRO A 114 20.20 -0.07 -10.03
CA PRO A 114 20.18 -1.50 -10.33
C PRO A 114 21.55 -2.05 -10.77
N ASP A 115 22.48 -1.24 -11.27
CA ASP A 115 23.79 -1.70 -11.73
C ASP A 115 24.81 -1.78 -10.58
N GLU A 116 24.79 -0.83 -9.65
CA GLU A 116 25.68 -0.82 -8.48
C GLU A 116 25.33 -1.97 -7.52
N ASP A 117 24.04 -2.14 -7.20
CA ASP A 117 23.57 -3.23 -6.35
C ASP A 117 23.89 -4.60 -6.96
N MET A 118 23.75 -4.72 -8.29
CA MET A 118 24.10 -5.94 -9.01
C MET A 118 25.60 -6.23 -8.96
N GLN A 119 26.46 -5.22 -9.10
CA GLN A 119 27.91 -5.40 -8.99
C GLN A 119 28.34 -5.81 -7.58
N ASN A 120 27.72 -5.24 -6.55
CA ASN A 120 27.95 -5.63 -5.16
C ASN A 120 27.54 -7.09 -4.91
N LEU A 121 26.40 -7.53 -5.47
CA LEU A 121 25.95 -8.91 -5.40
C LEU A 121 26.85 -9.87 -6.18
N ILE A 122 27.38 -9.46 -7.34
CA ILE A 122 28.36 -10.22 -8.11
C ILE A 122 29.64 -10.43 -7.29
N ALA A 123 30.14 -9.38 -6.63
CA ALA A 123 31.30 -9.49 -5.75
C ALA A 123 31.05 -10.46 -4.58
N ALA A 124 29.81 -10.56 -4.12
CA ALA A 124 29.40 -11.47 -3.04
C ALA A 124 29.12 -12.92 -3.49
N ILE A 125 29.19 -13.25 -4.79
CA ILE A 125 28.92 -14.60 -5.31
C ILE A 125 29.65 -15.71 -4.54
N PRO A 126 30.96 -15.62 -4.22
CA PRO A 126 31.66 -16.68 -3.51
C PRO A 126 31.08 -16.98 -2.12
N ALA A 127 30.53 -15.97 -1.44
CA ALA A 127 29.83 -16.16 -0.17
C ALA A 127 28.45 -16.79 -0.38
N LEU A 128 27.70 -16.32 -1.38
CA LEU A 128 26.38 -16.84 -1.73
C LEU A 128 26.43 -18.28 -2.24
N GLU A 129 27.48 -18.68 -2.95
CA GLU A 129 27.70 -20.07 -3.39
C GLU A 129 27.90 -21.01 -2.21
N ARG A 130 28.68 -20.61 -1.20
CA ARG A 130 28.83 -21.40 0.03
C ARG A 130 27.48 -21.61 0.71
N MET A 131 26.66 -20.57 0.79
CA MET A 131 25.29 -20.65 1.32
C MET A 131 24.35 -21.48 0.46
N ALA A 132 24.50 -21.45 -0.87
CA ALA A 132 23.65 -22.22 -1.78
C ALA A 132 24.01 -23.73 -1.81
N ASN A 133 25.23 -24.08 -1.42
CA ASN A 133 25.76 -25.44 -1.40
C ASN A 133 25.59 -26.15 -0.03
N VAL A 134 25.08 -25.47 1.01
CA VAL A 134 24.82 -26.14 2.29
C VAL A 134 23.65 -27.14 2.18
N PRO A 135 23.71 -28.28 2.88
CA PRO A 135 22.57 -29.18 3.00
C PRO A 135 21.35 -28.43 3.58
N GLY A 136 20.24 -28.42 2.85
CA GLY A 136 19.01 -27.70 3.23
C GLY A 136 18.78 -26.36 2.53
N ALA A 137 19.71 -25.89 1.69
CA ALA A 137 19.49 -24.68 0.90
C ALA A 137 18.30 -24.80 -0.06
N SER A 138 17.44 -23.79 -0.08
CA SER A 138 16.24 -23.75 -0.91
C SER A 138 16.57 -23.82 -2.41
N ARG A 139 15.63 -24.31 -3.23
CA ARG A 139 15.77 -24.28 -4.70
C ARG A 139 15.85 -22.84 -5.24
N ALA A 140 15.15 -21.92 -4.60
CA ALA A 140 15.15 -20.50 -4.97
C ALA A 140 16.56 -19.88 -4.80
N THR A 141 17.23 -20.17 -3.68
CA THR A 141 18.59 -19.67 -3.41
C THR A 141 19.58 -20.14 -4.49
N ARG A 142 19.52 -21.42 -4.87
CA ARG A 142 20.38 -21.98 -5.93
C ARG A 142 20.10 -21.38 -7.30
N ASN A 143 18.83 -21.17 -7.65
CA ASN A 143 18.44 -20.54 -8.91
C ASN A 143 18.90 -19.08 -8.97
N TYR A 144 18.77 -18.36 -7.85
CA TYR A 144 19.21 -16.97 -7.74
C TYR A 144 20.73 -16.84 -7.90
N VAL A 145 21.51 -17.69 -7.23
CA VAL A 145 22.98 -17.72 -7.42
C VAL A 145 23.34 -18.04 -8.87
N ARG A 146 22.66 -18.99 -9.52
CA ARG A 146 22.86 -19.31 -10.94
C ARG A 146 22.57 -18.12 -11.85
N TYR A 147 21.52 -17.35 -11.57
CA TYR A 147 21.21 -16.12 -12.29
C TYR A 147 22.29 -15.05 -12.13
N LEU A 148 22.78 -14.83 -10.90
CA LEU A 148 23.90 -13.90 -10.67
C LEU A 148 25.16 -14.33 -11.44
N LYS A 149 25.48 -15.62 -11.44
CA LYS A 149 26.62 -16.17 -12.21
C LYS A 149 26.48 -15.96 -13.72
N SER A 150 25.26 -16.04 -14.26
CA SER A 150 25.03 -15.82 -15.69
C SER A 150 25.30 -14.37 -16.14
N ARG A 151 25.33 -13.43 -15.20
CA ARG A 151 25.60 -12.01 -15.45
C ARG A 151 27.08 -11.65 -15.31
N VAL A 152 27.94 -12.59 -14.90
CA VAL A 152 29.39 -12.37 -14.82
C VAL A 152 29.99 -12.48 -16.24
N PRO A 153 30.77 -11.49 -16.72
CA PRO A 153 31.42 -11.56 -18.03
C PRO A 153 32.41 -12.73 -18.10
N PRO A 154 32.48 -13.48 -19.22
CA PRO A 154 33.49 -14.53 -19.39
C PRO A 154 34.88 -13.89 -19.54
N GLY A 155 35.78 -14.09 -18.57
CA GLY A 155 37.15 -13.57 -18.66
C GLY A 155 37.82 -13.13 -17.35
N ARG A 156 37.45 -13.69 -16.21
CA ARG A 156 38.27 -13.66 -14.99
C ARG A 156 38.48 -15.07 -14.47
#